data_AF-A0A2H3J9A4-F1
#
_entry.id   AF-A0A2H3J9A4-F1
#
_cell.length_a   1.000
_cell.length_b   1.000
_cell.length_c   1.000
_cell.angle_alpha   90.00
_cell.angle_beta   90.00
_cell.angle_gamma   90.00
#
_symmetry.space_group_name_H-M   'P 1'
#
loop_
_entity.id
_entity.type
_entity.pdbx_description
1 polymer ?
#
loop_
_entity_poly.entity_id
_entity_poly.type
_entity_poly.pdbx_seq_one_letter_code
_entity_poly.pdbx_strand_id
1 'polypeptide(L)'
;MPNSSVQVFKLIVVPPPEALPIYPPPRSMFLPSTRLMQDWLNRILESIPAGFLRHQEIDLLVWVLNTCQQALAWTDAECGTFSAKYFPNYEIPIIEHVP
;
A
#
# COMPACT_ATOMS: atom_id res chain seq x y z
N MET A 1 -31.61 14.80 -12.45
CA MET A 1 -30.79 14.17 -11.39
C MET A 1 -29.71 13.33 -12.05
N PRO A 2 -28.48 13.26 -11.51
CA PRO A 2 -27.48 12.34 -12.02
C PRO A 2 -28.03 10.91 -12.00
N ASN A 3 -27.72 10.15 -13.03
CA ASN A 3 -28.23 8.80 -13.18
C ASN A 3 -27.50 7.87 -12.19
N SER A 4 -28.07 7.71 -10.98
CA SER A 4 -27.52 6.87 -9.91
C SER A 4 -27.26 5.42 -10.33
N SER A 5 -27.85 4.96 -11.43
CA SER A 5 -27.67 3.61 -11.97
C SER A 5 -26.30 3.38 -12.64
N VAL A 6 -25.51 4.43 -12.89
CA VAL A 6 -24.23 4.33 -13.61
C VAL A 6 -23.03 4.06 -12.67
N GLN A 7 -23.14 4.42 -11.38
CA GLN A 7 -22.10 4.20 -10.38
C GLN A 7 -22.37 2.96 -9.52
N VAL A 8 -22.35 1.79 -10.15
CA VAL A 8 -22.47 0.51 -9.44
C VAL A 8 -21.08 -0.02 -9.09
N PHE A 9 -20.72 0.04 -7.81
CA PHE A 9 -19.48 -0.52 -7.30
C PHE A 9 -19.58 -2.05 -7.21
N LYS A 10 -18.51 -2.75 -7.58
CA LYS A 10 -18.41 -4.19 -7.35
C LYS A 10 -17.76 -4.47 -6.02
N LEU A 11 -18.33 -5.41 -5.28
CA LEU A 11 -17.76 -5.84 -4.00
C LEU A 11 -16.40 -6.50 -4.22
N ILE A 12 -15.42 -6.07 -3.43
CA ILE A 12 -14.09 -6.67 -3.39
C ILE A 12 -14.08 -7.67 -2.24
N VAL A 13 -13.91 -8.96 -2.55
CA VAL A 13 -13.68 -9.97 -1.53
C VAL A 13 -12.18 -10.01 -1.25
N VAL A 14 -11.78 -9.48 -0.10
CA VAL A 14 -10.39 -9.48 0.34
C VAL A 14 -10.18 -10.69 1.27
N PRO A 15 -9.19 -11.56 1.00
CA PRO A 15 -8.86 -12.63 1.93
C PRO A 15 -8.37 -12.05 3.27
N PRO A 16 -8.53 -12.78 4.38
CA PRO A 16 -7.95 -12.34 5.65
C PRO A 16 -6.43 -12.18 5.50
N PRO A 17 -5.83 -11.14 6.11
CA PRO A 17 -4.39 -10.94 6.04
C PRO A 17 -3.66 -12.09 6.73
N GLU A 18 -2.45 -12.39 6.25
CA GLU A 18 -1.57 -13.34 6.92
C GLU A 18 -1.22 -12.85 8.33
N ALA A 19 -1.10 -13.78 9.27
CA ALA A 19 -0.72 -13.46 10.63
C ALA A 19 0.73 -12.95 10.67
N LEU A 20 0.98 -11.96 11.52
CA LEU A 20 2.33 -11.45 11.75
C LEU A 20 3.18 -12.52 12.48
N PRO A 21 4.46 -12.68 12.11
CA PRO A 21 5.34 -13.58 12.82
C PRO A 21 5.60 -13.05 14.23
N ILE A 22 5.43 -13.91 15.23
CA ILE A 22 5.77 -13.59 16.63
C ILE A 22 7.28 -13.42 16.79
N TYR A 23 8.07 -14.17 16.00
CA TYR A 23 9.52 -14.12 15.96
C TYR A 23 9.96 -13.84 14.51
N PRO A 24 10.05 -12.56 14.10
CA PRO A 24 10.48 -12.21 12.76
C PRO A 24 11.94 -12.63 12.52
N PRO A 25 12.32 -12.97 11.29
CA PRO A 25 13.71 -13.24 10.95
C PRO A 25 14.56 -11.97 11.18
N PRO A 26 15.84 -12.12 11.57
CA PRO A 26 16.73 -10.98 11.74
C PRO A 26 16.83 -10.17 10.44
N ARG A 27 16.78 -8.84 10.53
CA ARG A 27 16.93 -7.96 9.35
C ARG A 27 18.26 -8.14 8.61
N SER A 28 19.29 -8.69 9.25
CA SER A 28 20.56 -9.03 8.61
C SER A 28 20.45 -10.13 7.55
N MET A 29 19.37 -10.91 7.56
CA MET A 29 19.07 -11.91 6.53
C MET A 29 18.29 -11.34 5.35
N PHE A 30 18.01 -10.04 5.35
CA PHE A 30 17.29 -9.39 4.25
C PHE A 30 18.09 -9.51 2.94
N LEU A 31 17.42 -9.97 1.90
CA LEU A 31 17.96 -10.04 0.54
C LEU A 31 17.26 -8.99 -0.33
N PRO A 32 18.00 -8.01 -0.89
CA PRO A 32 17.42 -6.99 -1.75
C PRO A 32 16.70 -7.61 -2.95
N SER A 33 15.55 -7.05 -3.29
CA SER A 33 14.78 -7.42 -4.47
C SER A 33 14.78 -6.29 -5.51
N THR A 34 14.19 -6.55 -6.67
CA THR A 34 13.98 -5.51 -7.69
C THR A 34 13.05 -4.38 -7.21
N ARG A 35 12.17 -4.65 -6.23
CA ARG A 35 11.24 -3.66 -5.68
C ARG A 35 11.78 -2.98 -4.42
N LEU A 36 12.39 -3.72 -3.51
CA LEU A 36 12.92 -3.18 -2.26
C LEU A 36 14.45 -3.37 -2.26
N MET A 37 15.16 -2.33 -2.66
CA MET A 37 16.63 -2.31 -2.62
C MET A 37 17.13 -1.95 -1.21
N GLN A 38 18.38 -2.32 -0.91
CA GLN A 38 19.01 -2.01 0.38
C GLN A 38 18.98 -0.52 0.70
N ASP A 39 19.23 0.34 -0.28
CA ASP A 39 19.26 1.80 -0.06
C ASP A 39 17.89 2.35 0.35
N TRP A 40 16.81 1.83 -0.24
CA TRP A 40 15.45 2.21 0.13
C TRP A 40 15.10 1.74 1.54
N LEU A 41 15.49 0.52 1.88
CA LEU A 41 15.33 -0.01 3.23
C LEU A 41 16.08 0.86 4.25
N ASN A 42 17.33 1.21 3.96
CA ASN A 42 18.14 2.06 4.83
C ASN A 42 17.49 3.44 5.04
N ARG A 43 16.98 4.08 3.98
CA ARG A 43 16.26 5.36 4.08
C ARG A 43 15.02 5.27 4.97
N ILE A 44 14.25 4.19 4.87
CA ILE A 44 13.10 3.97 5.75
C ILE A 44 13.59 3.83 7.19
N LEU A 45 14.62 3.02 7.44
CA LEU A 45 15.13 2.81 8.80
C LEU A 45 15.72 4.08 9.42
N GLU A 46 16.40 4.91 8.63
CA GLU A 46 16.95 6.21 9.04
C GLU A 46 15.86 7.23 9.36
N SER A 47 14.68 7.10 8.76
CA SER A 47 13.53 7.97 9.05
C SER A 47 12.92 7.71 10.44
N ILE A 48 13.24 6.57 11.05
CA ILE A 48 12.70 6.16 12.35
C ILE A 48 13.54 6.82 13.46
N PRO A 49 12.92 7.60 14.36
CA PRO A 49 13.65 8.20 15.47
C PRO A 49 14.34 7.15 16.34
N ALA A 50 15.55 7.46 16.81
CA ALA A 50 16.31 6.57 17.68
C ALA A 50 15.52 6.22 18.96
N GLY A 51 15.44 4.93 19.29
CA GLY A 51 14.71 4.43 20.46
C GLY A 51 13.18 4.35 20.30
N PHE A 52 12.61 4.75 19.15
CA PHE A 52 11.18 4.64 18.89
C PHE A 52 10.73 3.18 18.75
N LEU A 53 11.51 2.37 18.03
CA LEU A 53 11.28 0.93 17.88
C LEU A 53 12.35 0.11 18.61
N ARG A 54 11.93 -1.00 19.19
CA ARG A 54 12.81 -2.05 19.72
C ARG A 54 13.42 -2.85 18.57
N HIS A 55 14.51 -3.56 18.86
CA HIS A 55 15.20 -4.38 17.86
C HIS A 55 14.27 -5.39 17.15
N GLN A 56 13.40 -6.08 17.90
CA GLN A 56 12.43 -7.03 17.34
C GLN A 56 11.36 -6.34 16.48
N GLU A 57 10.96 -5.12 16.82
CA GLU A 57 9.97 -4.36 16.04
C GLU A 57 10.57 -3.88 14.71
N ILE A 58 11.87 -3.55 14.70
CA ILE A 58 12.60 -3.25 13.47
C ILE A 58 12.68 -4.51 12.59
N ASP A 59 13.00 -5.66 13.16
CA ASP A 59 13.04 -6.92 12.41
C ASP A 59 11.66 -7.28 11.83
N LEU A 60 10.59 -7.06 12.59
CA LEU A 60 9.21 -7.21 12.11
C LEU A 60 8.90 -6.23 10.98
N LEU A 61 9.32 -4.97 11.10
CA LEU A 61 9.13 -3.96 10.05
C LEU A 61 9.80 -4.39 8.75
N VAL A 62 11.05 -4.85 8.80
CA VAL A 62 11.76 -5.35 7.60
C VAL A 62 11.04 -6.55 7.01
N TRP A 63 10.53 -7.47 7.84
CA TRP A 63 9.73 -8.60 7.37
C TRP A 63 8.46 -8.13 6.65
N VAL A 64 7.70 -7.20 7.23
CA VAL A 64 6.47 -6.66 6.61
C VAL A 64 6.76 -5.97 5.28
N LEU A 65 7.80 -5.13 5.23
CA LEU A 65 8.19 -4.43 4.00
C LEU A 65 8.58 -5.42 2.90
N ASN A 66 9.29 -6.49 3.24
CA ASN A 66 9.69 -7.52 2.29
C ASN A 66 8.49 -8.34 1.79
N THR A 67 7.59 -8.75 2.69
CA THR A 67 6.37 -9.50 2.35
C THR A 67 5.42 -8.67 1.48
N CYS A 68 5.29 -7.37 1.79
CA CYS A 68 4.37 -6.46 1.12
C CYS A 68 5.05 -5.58 0.05
N GLN A 69 6.22 -5.97 -0.46
CA GLN A 69 7.04 -5.14 -1.36
C GLN A 69 6.32 -4.66 -2.63
N GLN A 70 5.28 -5.36 -3.09
CA GLN A 70 4.48 -4.96 -4.26
C GLN A 70 3.48 -3.85 -3.97
N ALA A 71 3.19 -3.60 -2.69
CA ALA A 71 2.32 -2.50 -2.26
C ALA A 71 3.09 -1.20 -2.00
N LEU A 72 4.43 -1.24 -2.07
CA LEU A 72 5.27 -0.06 -1.91
C LEU A 72 5.35 0.71 -3.23
N ALA A 73 5.12 2.02 -3.15
CA ALA A 73 5.29 2.95 -4.27
C ALA A 73 6.49 3.87 -3.98
N TRP A 74 7.50 3.85 -4.85
CA TRP A 74 8.68 4.70 -4.73
C TRP A 74 8.62 5.92 -5.66
N THR A 75 7.87 5.78 -6.75
CA THR A 75 7.60 6.83 -7.72
C THR A 75 6.11 7.08 -7.84
N ASP A 76 5.73 8.28 -8.29
CA ASP A 76 4.32 8.63 -8.48
C ASP A 76 3.61 7.71 -9.50
N ALA A 77 4.36 7.13 -10.44
CA ALA A 77 3.83 6.16 -11.40
C ALA A 77 3.47 4.81 -10.76
N GLU A 78 4.04 4.49 -9.60
CA GLU A 78 3.74 3.27 -8.84
C GLU A 78 2.61 3.48 -7.82
N CYS A 79 2.15 4.73 -7.64
CA CYS A 79 0.99 5.01 -6.81
C CYS A 79 -0.22 4.24 -7.36
N GLY A 80 -0.96 3.60 -6.45
CA GLY A 80 -2.13 2.82 -6.81
C GLY A 80 -3.16 3.67 -7.55
N THR A 81 -3.73 3.09 -8.62
CA THR A 81 -4.88 3.66 -9.32
C THR A 81 -6.12 2.81 -9.09
N PHE A 82 -7.30 3.43 -9.20
CA PHE A 82 -8.54 2.68 -9.10
C PHE A 82 -8.69 1.74 -10.29
N SER A 83 -8.90 0.46 -9.99
CA SER A 83 -9.16 -0.54 -11.02
C SER A 83 -10.54 -0.30 -11.64
N ALA A 84 -10.58 -0.11 -12.96
CA ALA A 84 -11.82 0.02 -13.74
C ALA A 84 -12.76 -1.20 -13.60
N LYS A 85 -12.25 -2.33 -13.10
CA LYS A 85 -13.06 -3.52 -12.80
C LYS A 85 -14.00 -3.30 -11.62
N TYR A 86 -13.54 -2.59 -10.60
CA TYR A 86 -14.24 -2.41 -9.31
C TYR A 86 -14.82 -1.00 -9.15
N PHE A 87 -14.18 -0.01 -9.78
CA PHE A 87 -14.54 1.39 -9.74
C PHE A 87 -14.89 1.84 -11.16
N PRO A 88 -16.19 2.05 -11.48
CA PRO A 88 -16.58 2.59 -12.78
C PRO A 88 -16.08 4.03 -12.93
N ASN A 89 -16.02 4.53 -14.16
CA ASN A 89 -15.66 5.91 -14.43
C ASN A 89 -16.60 6.87 -13.68
N TYR A 90 -16.02 7.89 -13.06
CA TYR A 90 -16.80 8.89 -12.35
C TYR A 90 -17.48 9.84 -13.34
N GLU A 91 -18.80 9.97 -13.25
CA GLU A 91 -19.59 10.95 -13.99
C GLU A 91 -19.90 12.15 -13.08
N ILE A 92 -19.38 13.32 -13.43
CA ILE A 92 -19.65 14.56 -12.69
C ILE A 92 -21.09 14.98 -12.96
N PRO A 93 -21.94 15.19 -11.93
CA PRO A 93 -23.30 15.66 -12.13
C PRO A 93 -23.28 17.07 -12.72
N ILE A 94 -23.92 17.25 -13.87
CA ILE A 94 -24.14 18.55 -14.49
C ILE A 94 -25.50 19.06 -14.04
N ILE A 95 -25.55 20.30 -13.54
CA ILE A 95 -26.79 21.02 -13.27
C ILE A 95 -26.93 22.10 -14.33
N GLU A 96 -28.02 22.07 -15.09
CA GLU A 96 -28.31 23.12 -16.06
C GLU A 96 -28.70 24.42 -15.32
N HIS A 97 -28.11 25.53 -15.75
CA HIS A 97 -28.41 26.84 -15.19
C HIS A 97 -29.80 27.32 -15.65
N VAL A 98 -30.67 27.66 -14.70
CA VAL A 98 -31.96 28.32 -14.98
C VAL A 98 -31.80 29.82 -14.71
N PRO A 99 -31.98 30.70 -15.71
CA PRO A 99 -31.85 32.15 -15.56
C PRO A 99 -32.96 32.79 -14.72
#